data_AF-A0A559PLU0-F1
#
_entry.id   AF-A0A559PLU0-F1
#
_cell.length_a   1.000
_cell.length_b   1.000
_cell.length_c   1.000
_cell.angle_alpha   90.00
_cell.angle_beta   90.00
_cell.angle_gamma   90.00
#
_symmetry.space_group_name_H-M   'P 1'
#
loop_
_entity.id
_entity.type
_entity.pdbx_description
1 polymer ?
#
loop_
_entity_poly.entity_id
_entity_poly.type
_entity_poly.pdbx_seq_one_letter_code
_entity_poly.pdbx_strand_id
1 'polypeptide(L)'
;MVFGFSLLIENAFALIVLIFLLAITLLWPAIRHESDRHLQKDRHPFTITRVKKSKIQYDLLDLDANSQKEFNRLLQGRNVQAHINFTIGNKSGESANHRILFVLFDEVLVGGIQGFNGDRKKHFFQLLINSFVMNGEALKENTLKTSFSSWKNDQEKINSRNQRKFIHHMLGKE
;
A
#
# COMPACT_ATOMS: atom_id res chain seq x y z
N MET A 1 -24.71 -59.81 -12.86
CA MET A 1 -23.93 -58.63 -12.39
C MET A 1 -22.79 -58.31 -13.38
N VAL A 2 -23.07 -58.09 -14.66
CA VAL A 2 -22.03 -57.80 -15.69
C VAL A 2 -22.41 -56.62 -16.60
N PHE A 3 -23.71 -56.32 -16.74
CA PHE A 3 -24.19 -55.21 -17.59
C PHE A 3 -23.78 -53.81 -17.14
N GLY A 4 -23.50 -53.58 -15.85
CA GLY A 4 -23.06 -52.26 -15.35
C GLY A 4 -21.63 -51.90 -15.74
N PHE A 5 -20.75 -52.89 -15.94
CA PHE A 5 -19.32 -52.63 -16.20
C PHE A 5 -19.03 -52.26 -17.66
N SER A 6 -19.76 -52.81 -18.64
CA SER A 6 -19.58 -52.45 -20.07
C SER A 6 -19.96 -50.99 -20.33
N LEU A 7 -21.11 -50.56 -19.78
CA LEU A 7 -21.60 -49.18 -19.86
C LEU A 7 -20.62 -48.17 -19.23
N LEU A 8 -19.93 -48.55 -18.15
CA LEU A 8 -18.92 -47.72 -17.50
C LEU A 8 -17.64 -47.58 -18.34
N ILE A 9 -17.24 -48.62 -19.07
CA ILE A 9 -16.06 -48.60 -19.94
C ILE A 9 -16.35 -47.82 -21.23
N GLU A 10 -17.51 -48.03 -21.84
CA GLU A 10 -17.94 -47.33 -23.06
C GLU A 10 -18.12 -45.82 -22.84
N ASN A 11 -18.55 -45.42 -21.64
CA ASN A 11 -18.74 -44.02 -21.26
C ASN A 11 -17.66 -43.50 -20.29
N ALA A 12 -16.55 -44.23 -20.15
CA ALA A 12 -15.48 -43.87 -19.20
C ALA A 12 -14.95 -42.46 -19.45
N PHE A 13 -14.80 -42.09 -20.73
CA PHE A 13 -14.38 -40.74 -21.12
C PHE A 13 -15.39 -39.67 -20.68
N ALA A 14 -16.69 -39.89 -20.90
CA ALA A 14 -17.73 -38.97 -20.49
C ALA A 14 -17.81 -38.82 -18.96
N LEU A 15 -17.63 -39.92 -18.22
CA LEU A 15 -17.55 -39.90 -16.75
C LEU A 15 -16.33 -39.13 -16.23
N ILE A 16 -15.16 -39.31 -16.84
CA ILE A 16 -13.95 -38.56 -16.47
C ILE A 16 -14.15 -37.06 -16.72
N VAL A 17 -14.72 -36.68 -17.87
CA VAL A 17 -15.03 -35.28 -18.20
C VAL A 17 -16.05 -34.71 -17.20
N LEU A 18 -17.08 -35.47 -16.85
CA LEU A 18 -18.08 -35.05 -15.86
C LEU A 18 -17.45 -34.83 -14.47
N ILE A 19 -16.61 -35.75 -14.00
CA ILE A 19 -15.88 -35.63 -12.73
C ILE A 19 -14.96 -34.41 -12.77
N PHE A 20 -14.29 -34.15 -13.88
CA PHE A 20 -13.41 -33.00 -14.03
C PHE A 20 -14.18 -31.67 -14.02
N LEU A 21 -15.32 -31.61 -14.73
CA LEU A 21 -16.22 -30.45 -14.69
C LEU A 21 -16.75 -30.22 -13.27
N LEU A 22 -17.11 -31.29 -12.56
CA LEU A 22 -17.60 -31.23 -11.19
C LEU A 22 -16.49 -30.79 -10.21
N ALA A 23 -15.25 -31.22 -10.43
CA ALA A 23 -14.10 -30.74 -9.67
C ALA A 23 -13.84 -29.24 -9.93
N ILE A 24 -13.92 -28.76 -11.17
CA ILE A 24 -13.76 -27.33 -11.50
C ILE A 24 -14.87 -26.52 -10.85
N THR A 25 -16.15 -26.93 -10.96
CA THR A 25 -17.27 -26.16 -10.41
C THR A 25 -17.25 -26.09 -8.89
N LEU A 26 -16.72 -27.11 -8.20
CA LEU A 26 -16.53 -27.08 -6.74
C LEU A 26 -15.29 -26.30 -6.30
N LEU A 27 -14.17 -26.43 -7.01
CA LEU A 27 -12.91 -25.79 -6.63
C LEU A 27 -12.87 -24.29 -7.00
N TRP A 28 -13.45 -23.90 -8.12
CA TRP A 28 -13.46 -22.52 -8.61
C TRP A 28 -14.03 -21.50 -7.60
N PRO A 29 -15.21 -21.71 -6.99
CA PRO A 29 -15.74 -20.77 -6.00
C PRO A 29 -14.91 -20.73 -4.72
N ALA A 30 -14.33 -21.86 -4.29
CA ALA A 30 -13.46 -21.91 -3.11
C ALA A 30 -12.17 -21.10 -3.33
N ILE A 31 -11.52 -21.29 -4.48
CA ILE A 31 -10.32 -20.53 -4.88
C ILE A 31 -10.64 -19.04 -4.98
N ARG A 32 -11.77 -18.68 -5.60
CA ARG A 32 -12.19 -17.29 -5.72
C ARG A 32 -12.47 -16.65 -4.37
N HIS A 33 -13.18 -17.36 -3.49
CA HIS A 33 -13.52 -16.86 -2.17
C HIS A 33 -12.27 -16.62 -1.32
N GLU A 34 -11.32 -17.55 -1.30
CA GLU A 34 -10.07 -17.40 -0.56
C GLU A 34 -9.20 -16.28 -1.16
N SER A 35 -9.12 -16.21 -2.49
CA SER A 35 -8.42 -15.13 -3.19
C SER A 35 -9.01 -13.75 -2.86
N ASP A 36 -10.33 -13.60 -2.95
CA ASP A 36 -11.01 -12.34 -2.62
C ASP A 36 -10.81 -11.97 -1.15
N ARG A 37 -10.80 -12.95 -0.22
CA ARG A 37 -10.52 -12.72 1.20
C ARG A 37 -9.12 -12.18 1.45
N HIS A 38 -8.12 -12.76 0.80
CA HIS A 38 -6.74 -12.29 0.88
C HIS A 38 -6.58 -10.91 0.25
N LEU A 39 -7.26 -10.65 -0.88
CA LEU A 39 -7.21 -9.37 -1.57
C LEU A 39 -7.91 -8.24 -0.79
N GLN A 40 -8.97 -8.53 -0.04
CA GLN A 40 -9.65 -7.55 0.81
C GLN A 40 -8.83 -7.20 2.06
N LYS A 41 -8.14 -8.16 2.68
CA LYS A 41 -7.26 -7.92 3.82
C LYS A 41 -5.96 -7.19 3.44
N ASP A 42 -5.50 -7.36 2.20
CA ASP A 42 -4.28 -6.73 1.70
C ASP A 42 -4.47 -5.25 1.30
N ARG A 43 -5.67 -4.66 1.42
CA ARG A 43 -5.91 -3.26 1.03
C ARG A 43 -6.05 -2.31 2.22
N HIS A 44 -5.60 -1.08 2.03
CA HIS A 44 -5.84 0.02 2.97
C HIS A 44 -7.00 0.91 2.51
N PRO A 45 -7.69 1.64 3.42
CA PRO A 45 -8.92 2.36 3.10
C PRO A 45 -8.70 3.65 2.27
N PHE A 46 -7.46 4.06 2.04
CA PHE A 46 -7.15 5.29 1.33
C PHE A 46 -7.05 5.09 -0.19
N THR A 47 -7.56 6.06 -0.95
CA THR A 47 -7.46 6.06 -2.43
C THR A 47 -6.22 6.85 -2.85
N ILE A 48 -5.36 6.20 -3.64
CA ILE A 48 -4.10 6.77 -4.14
C ILE A 48 -4.33 7.35 -5.55
N THR A 49 -3.88 8.58 -5.77
CA THR A 49 -3.78 9.23 -7.08
C THR A 49 -2.86 8.42 -7.99
N ARG A 50 -3.21 8.26 -9.26
CA ARG A 50 -2.44 7.44 -10.20
C ARG A 50 -1.04 8.04 -10.44
N VAL A 51 -0.03 7.48 -9.77
CA VAL A 51 1.40 7.80 -10.00
C VAL A 51 2.01 6.72 -10.89
N LYS A 52 2.72 7.12 -11.95
CA LYS A 52 3.44 6.17 -12.81
C LYS A 52 4.73 5.74 -12.11
N LYS A 53 4.89 4.44 -11.82
CA LYS A 53 6.11 3.90 -11.17
C LYS A 53 7.40 4.30 -11.87
N SER A 54 7.41 4.31 -13.21
CA SER A 54 8.56 4.69 -14.02
C SER A 54 8.99 6.16 -13.90
N LYS A 55 8.13 7.00 -13.30
CA LYS A 55 8.42 8.41 -13.05
C LYS A 55 8.92 8.68 -11.62
N ILE A 56 8.85 7.69 -10.73
CA ILE A 56 9.26 7.84 -9.35
C ILE A 56 10.79 7.76 -9.28
N GLN A 57 11.42 8.83 -8.80
CA GLN A 57 12.86 8.90 -8.58
C GLN A 57 13.19 8.36 -7.18
N TYR A 58 13.33 7.04 -7.06
CA TYR A 58 13.60 6.39 -5.77
C TYR A 58 14.94 6.79 -5.13
N ASP A 59 15.91 7.18 -5.95
CA ASP A 59 17.23 7.65 -5.50
C ASP A 59 17.14 8.86 -4.57
N LEU A 60 16.10 9.69 -4.73
CA LEU A 60 15.86 10.85 -3.87
C LEU A 60 15.27 10.48 -2.50
N LEU A 61 14.71 9.27 -2.37
CA LEU A 61 14.09 8.81 -1.13
C LEU A 61 15.03 7.96 -0.27
N ASP A 62 16.23 7.64 -0.78
CA ASP A 62 17.21 6.79 -0.10
C ASP A 62 16.60 5.46 0.41
N LEU A 63 15.66 4.91 -0.36
CA LEU A 63 15.00 3.66 -0.03
C LEU A 63 15.79 2.48 -0.58
N ASP A 64 16.05 1.49 0.27
CA ASP A 64 16.57 0.19 -0.16
C ASP A 64 15.57 -0.54 -1.08
N ALA A 65 16.04 -1.53 -1.83
CA ALA A 65 15.22 -2.24 -2.81
C ALA A 65 13.94 -2.89 -2.22
N ASN A 66 14.00 -3.36 -0.97
CA ASN A 66 12.84 -3.91 -0.29
C ASN A 66 11.85 -2.79 0.10
N SER A 67 12.36 -1.71 0.69
CA SER A 67 11.55 -0.51 0.98
C SER A 67 10.88 0.08 -0.27
N GLN A 68 11.56 0.09 -1.42
CA GLN A 68 10.97 0.51 -2.70
C GLN A 68 9.82 -0.40 -3.16
N LYS A 69 9.96 -1.72 -2.98
CA LYS A 69 8.91 -2.68 -3.31
C LYS A 69 7.67 -2.47 -2.43
N GLU A 70 7.87 -2.32 -1.13
CA GLU A 70 6.78 -2.09 -0.17
C GLU A 70 6.11 -0.72 -0.38
N PHE A 71 6.90 0.32 -0.66
CA PHE A 71 6.37 1.62 -1.01
C PHE A 71 5.51 1.57 -2.28
N ASN A 72 5.92 0.79 -3.28
CA ASN A 72 5.12 0.54 -4.48
C ASN A 72 3.80 -0.18 -4.21
N ARG A 73 3.75 -1.10 -3.23
CA ARG A 73 2.49 -1.74 -2.81
C ARG A 73 1.55 -0.73 -2.18
N LEU A 74 2.09 0.12 -1.31
CA LEU A 74 1.36 1.19 -0.66
C LEU A 74 0.77 2.19 -1.68
N LEU A 75 1.53 2.59 -2.70
CA LEU A 75 1.00 3.40 -3.79
C LEU A 75 -0.07 2.70 -4.65
N GLN A 76 -0.17 1.37 -4.59
CA GLN A 76 -1.21 0.60 -5.26
C GLN A 76 -2.47 0.39 -4.40
N GLY A 77 -2.54 1.01 -3.21
CA GLY A 77 -3.67 0.83 -2.30
C GLY A 77 -3.55 -0.40 -1.39
N ARG A 78 -2.37 -1.04 -1.36
CA ARG A 78 -2.15 -2.28 -0.61
C ARG A 78 -1.39 -2.02 0.69
N ASN A 79 -1.64 -2.83 1.70
CA ASN A 79 -0.85 -2.84 2.93
C ASN A 79 0.58 -3.32 2.61
N VAL A 80 1.53 -2.81 3.39
CA VAL A 80 2.91 -3.29 3.32
C VAL A 80 3.02 -4.62 4.07
N GLN A 81 3.95 -5.46 3.64
CA GLN A 81 4.32 -6.73 4.28
C GLN A 81 5.54 -6.56 5.20
N ALA A 82 6.37 -5.55 4.93
CA ALA A 82 7.51 -5.17 5.75
C ALA A 82 7.56 -3.64 5.89
N HIS A 83 8.16 -3.17 6.99
CA HIS A 83 8.28 -1.74 7.24
C HIS A 83 9.21 -1.09 6.21
N ILE A 84 8.79 0.06 5.69
CA ILE A 84 9.57 0.92 4.82
C ILE A 84 10.45 1.79 5.72
N ASN A 85 11.77 1.68 5.58
CA ASN A 85 12.69 2.53 6.32
C ASN A 85 12.85 3.87 5.60
N PHE A 86 12.40 4.94 6.23
CA PHE A 86 12.49 6.29 5.70
C PHE A 86 13.69 7.00 6.34
N THR A 87 14.75 7.18 5.56
CA THR A 87 16.04 7.76 6.01
C THR A 87 16.21 9.23 5.63
N ILE A 88 15.22 9.83 4.95
CA ILE A 88 15.31 11.23 4.53
C ILE A 88 15.40 12.14 5.75
N GLY A 89 16.60 12.65 5.99
CA GLY A 89 16.89 13.57 7.08
C GLY A 89 16.25 14.93 6.90
N ASN A 90 16.23 15.71 7.97
CA ASN A 90 16.18 17.16 7.86
C ASN A 90 17.59 17.68 7.44
N LYS A 91 17.71 18.97 7.08
CA LYS A 91 19.02 19.57 6.75
C LYS A 91 20.08 19.48 7.87
N SER A 92 19.71 19.07 9.09
CA SER A 92 20.59 18.94 10.25
C SER A 92 20.96 17.49 10.60
N GLY A 93 20.54 16.49 9.82
CA GLY A 93 20.95 15.08 9.98
C GLY A 93 20.41 14.35 11.22
N GLU A 94 19.83 15.04 12.21
CA GLU A 94 19.57 14.48 13.54
C GLU A 94 18.12 13.99 13.79
N SER A 95 17.13 14.35 12.97
CA SER A 95 15.73 13.95 13.24
C SER A 95 14.94 13.46 12.03
N ALA A 96 14.10 12.46 12.32
CA ALA A 96 13.10 11.89 11.43
C ALA A 96 12.19 12.96 10.82
N ASN A 97 12.20 13.06 9.48
CA ASN A 97 11.48 14.10 8.76
C ASN A 97 10.02 13.71 8.48
N HIS A 98 9.23 13.63 9.55
CA HIS A 98 7.78 13.35 9.50
C HIS A 98 7.03 14.30 8.55
N ARG A 99 7.52 15.54 8.38
CA ARG A 99 6.90 16.53 7.48
C ARG A 99 6.95 16.08 6.03
N ILE A 100 8.07 15.54 5.54
CA ILE A 100 8.17 15.05 4.17
C ILE A 100 7.19 13.89 3.94
N LEU A 101 7.04 13.00 4.93
CA LEU A 101 6.05 11.92 4.86
C LEU A 101 4.62 12.47 4.73
N PHE A 102 4.27 13.51 5.49
CA PHE A 102 2.97 14.16 5.36
C PHE A 102 2.76 14.83 3.99
N VAL A 103 3.76 15.56 3.48
CA VAL A 103 3.68 16.16 2.14
C VAL A 103 3.53 15.08 1.07
N LEU A 104 4.25 13.96 1.19
CA LEU A 104 4.13 12.83 0.30
C LEU A 104 2.70 12.31 0.24
N PHE A 105 2.10 12.01 1.40
CA PHE A 105 0.72 11.52 1.46
C PHE A 105 -0.32 12.57 1.07
N ASP A 106 -0.06 13.85 1.31
CA ASP A 106 -0.90 14.94 0.82
C ASP A 106 -0.94 14.98 -0.72
N GLU A 107 0.17 14.63 -1.36
CA GLU A 107 0.30 14.60 -2.82
C GLU A 107 -0.20 13.29 -3.45
N VAL A 108 -0.01 12.15 -2.78
CA VAL A 108 -0.39 10.85 -3.35
C VAL A 108 -1.82 10.46 -3.01
N LEU A 109 -2.45 10.99 -1.97
CA LEU A 109 -3.84 10.67 -1.63
C LEU A 109 -4.83 11.58 -2.36
N VAL A 110 -5.92 10.99 -2.83
CA VAL A 110 -7.01 11.76 -3.45
C VAL A 110 -7.63 12.70 -2.42
N GLY A 111 -7.58 14.00 -2.72
CA GLY A 111 -8.05 15.07 -1.82
C GLY A 111 -7.07 15.45 -0.71
N GLY A 112 -5.85 14.90 -0.72
CA GLY A 112 -4.81 15.16 0.26
C GLY A 112 -5.16 14.71 1.69
N ILE A 113 -4.33 15.12 2.64
CA ILE A 113 -4.48 14.76 4.06
C ILE A 113 -4.78 15.95 4.96
N GLN A 114 -4.68 17.18 4.45
CA GLN A 114 -4.93 18.41 5.23
C GLN A 114 -6.32 18.41 5.90
N GLY A 115 -7.33 17.86 5.23
CA GLY A 115 -8.70 17.76 5.72
C GLY A 115 -8.97 16.62 6.70
N PHE A 116 -7.98 15.78 7.04
CA PHE A 116 -8.21 14.61 7.88
C PHE A 116 -8.54 15.00 9.33
N ASN A 117 -9.68 14.52 9.81
CA ASN A 117 -10.18 14.68 11.17
C ASN A 117 -10.75 13.34 11.69
N GLY A 118 -11.05 13.27 12.99
CA GLY A 118 -11.69 12.11 13.63
C GLY A 118 -11.04 10.77 13.29
N ASP A 119 -11.88 9.80 12.90
CA ASP A 119 -11.48 8.43 12.58
C ASP A 119 -10.57 8.34 11.35
N ARG A 120 -10.79 9.19 10.33
CA ARG A 120 -9.97 9.20 9.12
C ARG A 120 -8.51 9.55 9.44
N LYS A 121 -8.31 10.51 10.36
CA LYS A 121 -6.97 10.88 10.87
C LYS A 121 -6.34 9.74 11.67
N LYS A 122 -7.13 9.06 12.52
CA LYS A 122 -6.67 7.90 13.29
C LYS A 122 -6.21 6.75 12.40
N HIS A 123 -7.02 6.39 11.40
CA HIS A 123 -6.66 5.35 10.41
C HIS A 123 -5.41 5.72 9.61
N PHE A 124 -5.23 7.00 9.30
CA PHE A 124 -4.04 7.47 8.60
C PHE A 124 -2.78 7.27 9.45
N PHE A 125 -2.82 7.67 10.73
CA PHE A 125 -1.69 7.45 11.62
C PHE A 125 -1.40 5.97 11.86
N GLN A 126 -2.45 5.14 11.97
CA GLN A 126 -2.26 3.69 12.06
C GLN A 126 -1.59 3.13 10.80
N LEU A 127 -1.97 3.60 9.61
CA LEU A 127 -1.31 3.20 8.37
C LEU A 127 0.18 3.58 8.42
N LEU A 128 0.52 4.80 8.85
CA LEU A 128 1.92 5.23 8.93
C LEU A 128 2.72 4.36 9.91
N ILE A 129 2.19 4.14 11.12
CA ILE A 129 2.84 3.33 12.16
C ILE A 129 3.08 1.89 11.68
N ASN A 130 2.10 1.30 11.01
CA ASN A 130 2.22 -0.07 10.50
C ASN A 130 3.13 -0.17 9.27
N SER A 131 3.38 0.95 8.57
CA SER A 131 4.06 0.92 7.27
C SER A 131 5.47 1.46 7.28
N PHE A 132 5.81 2.35 8.21
CA PHE A 132 7.08 3.08 8.18
C PHE A 132 7.84 3.00 9.51
N VAL A 133 9.16 2.90 9.36
CA VAL A 133 10.13 3.22 10.41
C VAL A 133 10.96 4.42 9.95
N MET A 134 11.43 5.23 10.88
CA MET A 134 12.25 6.41 10.60
C MET A 134 13.66 6.17 11.12
N ASN A 135 14.65 6.13 10.24
CA ASN A 135 16.02 5.78 10.62
C ASN A 135 16.10 4.48 11.45
N GLY A 136 15.26 3.49 11.12
CA GLY A 136 15.14 2.23 11.86
C GLY A 136 14.29 2.28 13.13
N GLU A 137 13.85 3.45 13.59
CA GLU A 137 12.98 3.58 14.77
C GLU A 137 11.49 3.55 14.42
N ALA A 138 10.70 2.88 15.26
CA ALA A 138 9.26 2.84 15.11
C ALA A 138 8.62 4.23 15.32
N LEU A 139 7.63 4.55 14.48
CA LEU A 139 6.87 5.78 14.61
C LEU A 139 6.00 5.76 15.88
N LYS A 140 6.06 6.85 16.65
CA LYS A 140 5.24 7.04 17.85
C LYS A 140 4.02 7.90 17.54
N GLU A 141 2.84 7.45 17.96
CA GLU A 141 1.57 8.14 17.68
C GLU A 141 1.55 9.59 18.20
N ASN A 142 2.08 9.83 19.40
CA ASN A 142 2.16 11.18 19.98
C ASN A 142 3.03 12.12 19.14
N THR A 143 4.17 11.62 18.65
CA THR A 143 5.06 12.38 17.75
C THR A 143 4.37 12.70 16.43
N LEU A 144 3.63 11.74 15.86
CA LEU A 144 2.85 11.96 14.64
C LEU A 144 1.76 13.01 14.83
N LYS A 145 1.00 12.95 15.93
CA LYS A 145 -0.05 13.94 16.26
C LYS A 145 0.50 15.36 16.30
N THR A 146 1.58 15.57 17.07
CA THR A 146 2.21 16.89 17.23
C THR A 146 2.81 17.37 15.91
N SER A 147 3.54 16.50 15.21
CA SER A 147 4.18 16.83 13.93
C SER A 147 3.16 17.16 12.84
N PHE A 148 2.05 16.44 12.79
CA PHE A 148 0.98 16.67 11.82
C PHE A 148 0.28 18.01 12.05
N SER A 149 -0.03 18.34 13.31
CA SER A 149 -0.63 19.63 13.65
C SER A 149 0.30 20.79 13.30
N SER A 150 1.59 20.68 13.61
CA SER A 150 2.59 21.68 13.23
C SER A 150 2.72 21.80 11.71
N TRP A 151 2.81 20.68 10.99
CA TRP A 151 2.86 20.66 9.52
C TRP A 151 1.63 21.31 8.88
N LYS A 152 0.42 21.06 9.40
CA LYS A 152 -0.83 21.64 8.88
C LYS A 152 -0.85 23.16 9.02
N ASN A 153 -0.29 23.71 10.10
CA ASN A 153 -0.23 25.16 10.31
C ASN A 153 0.90 25.84 9.53
N ASP A 154 1.92 25.09 9.10
CA ASP A 154 3.12 25.61 8.45
C ASP A 154 3.06 25.61 6.91
N GLN A 155 1.90 25.30 6.30
CA GLN A 155 1.77 25.07 4.85
C GLN A 155 2.24 26.25 3.99
N GLU A 156 2.05 27.48 4.44
CA GLU A 156 2.37 28.70 3.68
C GLU A 156 3.85 29.08 3.72
N LYS A 157 4.63 28.49 4.63
CA LYS A 157 6.05 28.80 4.81
C LYS A 157 6.88 28.32 3.61
N ILE A 158 7.93 29.07 3.28
CA ILE A 158 8.86 28.76 2.17
C ILE A 158 9.39 27.32 2.26
N ASN A 159 9.68 26.84 3.46
CA ASN A 159 10.16 25.46 3.68
C ASN A 159 9.12 24.41 3.28
N SER A 160 7.83 24.64 3.55
CA SER A 160 6.75 23.73 3.13
C SER A 160 6.64 23.69 1.61
N ARG A 161 6.75 24.84 0.94
CA ARG A 161 6.77 24.92 -0.53
C ARG A 161 7.95 24.16 -1.13
N ASN A 162 9.13 24.27 -0.53
CA ASN A 162 10.32 23.54 -0.98
C ASN A 162 10.18 22.02 -0.79
N GLN A 163 9.60 21.57 0.33
CA GLN A 163 9.29 20.16 0.56
C GLN A 163 8.28 19.63 -0.47
N ARG A 164 7.25 20.43 -0.80
CA ARG A 164 6.28 20.06 -1.84
C ARG A 164 6.93 19.96 -3.21
N LYS A 165 7.76 20.93 -3.60
CA LYS A 165 8.55 20.87 -4.85
C LYS A 165 9.43 19.62 -4.91
N PHE A 166 10.12 19.30 -3.83
CA PHE A 166 10.92 18.07 -3.73
C PHE A 166 10.07 16.81 -3.96
N ILE A 167 8.90 16.72 -3.34
CA ILE A 167 7.98 15.59 -3.55
C ILE A 167 7.43 15.56 -4.98
N HIS A 168 7.10 16.68 -5.60
CA HIS A 168 6.66 16.71 -7.01
C HIS A 168 7.75 16.20 -7.95
N HIS A 169 8.98 16.64 -7.76
CA HIS A 169 10.13 16.18 -8.53
C HIS A 169 10.34 14.67 -8.35
N MET A 170 10.28 14.20 -7.11
CA MET A 170 10.39 12.76 -6.79
C MET A 170 9.28 11.93 -7.44
N LEU A 171 8.03 12.40 -7.44
CA LEU A 171 6.90 11.70 -8.06
C LEU A 171 6.85 11.86 -9.60
N GLY A 172 7.75 12.67 -10.18
CA GLY A 172 7.75 13.02 -11.61
C GLY A 172 6.47 13.72 -12.06
N LYS A 173 5.93 14.58 -11.19
CA LYS A 173 4.74 15.42 -11.41
C LYS A 173 5.08 16.81 -11.97
N GLU A 174 6.31 17.04 -12.43
CA GLU A 174 6.71 18.30 -13.08
C GLU A 174 5.93 18.59 -14.36
#